data_AF-K2BBX0-F1
#
_entry.id   AF-K2BBX0-F1
#
_cell.length_a   1.000
_cell.length_b   1.000
_cell.length_c   1.000
_cell.angle_alpha   90.00
_cell.angle_beta   90.00
_cell.angle_gamma   90.00
#
_symmetry.space_group_name_H-M   'P 1'
#
loop_
_entity.id
_entity.type
_entity.pdbx_description
1 polymer ?
#
loop_
_entity_poly.entity_id
_entity_poly.type
_entity_poly.pdbx_seq_one_letter_code
_entity_poly.pdbx_strand_id
1 'polypeptide(L)'
;MFSAHNPASLRGPQFDAAWVDELAKWPKAEKAWDQLQFALRLGENPRQVVTTTPQNVAVLKDILKNPSTVVTHAPTDANRAYLAASFLEQVQARYGGTAMGAQELQGLLLEDVAGALWTTAALEAGRL
;
A
#
# COMPACT_ATOMS: atom_id res chain seq x y z
N MET A 1 -3.68 16.99 11.69
CA MET A 1 -3.10 15.63 11.61
C MET A 1 -3.88 14.72 12.54
N PHE A 2 -4.41 13.60 12.05
CA PHE A 2 -5.21 12.63 12.81
C PHE A 2 -4.50 11.27 12.81
N SER A 3 -4.71 10.48 13.86
CA SER A 3 -4.09 9.15 13.98
C SER A 3 -5.09 8.03 13.70
N ALA A 4 -4.71 7.11 12.83
CA ALA A 4 -5.47 5.90 12.52
C ALA A 4 -5.68 4.96 13.73
N HIS A 5 -4.94 5.15 14.81
CA HIS A 5 -5.09 4.38 16.06
C HIS A 5 -6.39 4.70 16.79
N ASN A 6 -6.92 5.92 16.59
CA ASN A 6 -8.17 6.38 17.17
C ASN A 6 -9.16 6.81 16.06
N PRO A 7 -9.85 5.86 15.39
CA PRO A 7 -10.85 6.17 14.38
C PRO A 7 -11.96 7.11 14.85
N ALA A 8 -12.30 7.08 16.15
CA ALA A 8 -13.34 7.94 16.70
C ALA A 8 -12.96 9.43 16.65
N SER A 9 -11.67 9.77 16.59
CA SER A 9 -11.22 11.16 16.45
C SER A 9 -11.62 11.81 15.12
N LEU A 10 -11.95 10.99 14.10
CA LEU A 10 -12.46 11.47 12.81
C LEU A 10 -13.97 11.77 12.86
N ARG A 11 -14.65 11.49 13.98
CA ARG A 11 -16.06 11.86 14.17
C ARG A 11 -16.15 13.33 14.55
N GLY A 12 -16.81 14.13 13.71
CA GLY A 12 -17.02 15.56 13.93
C GLY A 12 -16.31 16.43 12.90
N PRO A 13 -14.97 16.29 12.73
CA PRO A 13 -14.25 16.97 11.67
C PRO A 13 -14.83 16.72 10.28
N GLN A 14 -14.58 17.67 9.40
CA GLN A 14 -15.01 17.63 8.01
C GLN A 14 -13.85 18.10 7.13
N PHE A 15 -13.63 17.41 6.02
CA PHE A 15 -12.52 17.69 5.10
C PHE A 15 -13.00 17.69 3.65
N ASP A 16 -12.29 18.44 2.83
CA ASP A 16 -12.32 18.38 1.37
C ASP A 16 -11.19 17.51 0.81
N ALA A 17 -10.10 17.33 1.56
CA ALA A 17 -9.00 16.46 1.17
C ALA A 17 -8.38 15.66 2.34
N ALA A 18 -7.80 14.50 2.01
CA ALA A 18 -7.02 13.70 2.95
C ALA A 18 -5.77 13.08 2.32
N TRP A 19 -4.68 13.04 3.08
CA TRP A 19 -3.50 12.21 2.78
C TRP A 19 -3.44 11.09 3.81
N VAL A 20 -3.42 9.86 3.32
CA VAL A 20 -3.41 8.61 4.07
C VAL A 20 -2.08 7.91 3.82
N ASP A 21 -1.16 8.05 4.77
CA ASP A 21 0.17 7.46 4.66
C ASP A 21 0.24 6.09 5.35
N GLU A 22 0.90 5.14 4.69
CA GLU A 22 1.15 3.77 5.15
C GLU A 22 -0.13 3.02 5.56
N LEU A 23 -1.21 3.19 4.78
CA LEU A 23 -2.54 2.60 5.06
C LEU A 23 -2.46 1.11 5.40
N ALA A 24 -1.62 0.35 4.68
CA ALA A 24 -1.50 -1.08 4.89
C ALA A 24 -0.95 -1.46 6.28
N LYS A 25 -0.27 -0.55 6.97
CA LYS A 25 0.29 -0.74 8.32
C LYS A 25 -0.66 -0.33 9.44
N TRP A 26 -1.85 0.20 9.12
CA TRP A 26 -2.77 0.71 10.14
C TRP A 26 -3.41 -0.44 10.93
N PRO A 27 -3.35 -0.43 12.27
CA PRO A 27 -3.89 -1.53 13.09
C PRO A 27 -5.41 -1.63 13.05
N LYS A 28 -6.10 -0.54 12.69
CA LYS A 28 -7.56 -0.45 12.57
C LYS A 28 -7.95 0.15 11.22
N ALA A 29 -7.26 -0.28 10.16
CA ALA A 29 -7.30 0.34 8.84
C ALA A 29 -8.73 0.54 8.32
N GLU A 30 -9.55 -0.52 8.29
CA GLU A 30 -10.95 -0.47 7.84
C GLU A 30 -11.78 0.55 8.64
N LYS A 31 -11.73 0.48 9.98
CA LYS A 31 -12.50 1.40 10.83
C LYS A 31 -12.06 2.85 10.65
N ALA A 32 -10.75 3.11 10.54
CA ALA A 32 -10.23 4.46 10.31
C ALA A 32 -10.64 4.98 8.94
N TRP A 33 -10.58 4.12 7.92
CA TRP A 33 -10.99 4.40 6.56
C TRP A 33 -12.47 4.75 6.48
N ASP A 34 -13.36 3.93 7.05
CA ASP A 34 -14.81 4.20 7.04
C ASP A 34 -15.15 5.54 7.70
N GLN A 35 -14.52 5.84 8.84
CA GLN A 35 -14.73 7.14 9.50
C GLN A 35 -14.20 8.31 8.65
N LEU A 36 -13.09 8.11 7.93
CA LEU A 36 -12.59 9.11 7.00
C LEU A 36 -13.57 9.38 5.86
N GLN A 37 -14.23 8.34 5.31
CA GLN A 37 -15.24 8.51 4.26
C GLN A 37 -16.43 9.34 4.74
N PHE A 38 -16.83 9.22 6.01
CA PHE A 38 -17.88 10.08 6.58
C PHE A 38 -17.41 11.52 6.84
N ALA A 39 -16.11 11.75 6.98
CA ALA A 39 -15.52 13.06 7.21
C ALA A 39 -15.19 13.82 5.92
N LEU A 40 -14.91 13.13 4.80
CA LEU A 40 -14.63 13.71 3.48
C LEU A 40 -15.93 14.14 2.77
N ARG A 41 -16.40 15.35 3.07
CA ARG A 41 -17.71 15.84 2.61
C ARG A 41 -17.79 17.36 2.36
N LEU A 42 -16.66 18.05 2.35
CA LEU A 42 -16.60 19.48 2.01
C LEU A 42 -16.20 19.68 0.55
N GLY A 43 -16.75 20.73 -0.07
CA GLY A 43 -16.46 21.09 -1.45
C GLY A 43 -17.21 20.24 -2.48
N GLU A 44 -16.96 20.52 -3.76
CA GLU A 44 -17.65 19.87 -4.89
C GLU A 44 -17.07 18.50 -5.25
N ASN A 45 -15.79 18.27 -4.94
CA ASN A 45 -15.07 17.06 -5.30
C ASN A 45 -14.05 16.68 -4.22
N PRO A 46 -14.49 16.12 -3.08
CA PRO A 46 -13.58 15.67 -2.02
C PRO A 46 -12.61 14.60 -2.55
N ARG A 47 -11.32 14.71 -2.21
CA ARG A 47 -10.29 13.79 -2.71
C ARG A 47 -9.42 13.22 -1.61
N GLN A 48 -8.83 12.07 -1.90
CA GLN A 48 -7.90 11.44 -0.98
C GLN A 48 -6.73 10.81 -1.73
N VAL A 49 -5.57 10.86 -1.11
CA VAL A 49 -4.33 10.27 -1.61
C VAL A 49 -3.88 9.21 -0.62
N VAL A 50 -3.59 8.01 -1.11
CA VAL A 50 -3.05 6.92 -0.31
C VAL A 50 -1.62 6.65 -0.79
N THR A 51 -0.67 6.68 0.14
CA THR A 51 0.72 6.26 -0.09
C THR A 51 0.99 5.03 0.77
N THR A 52 1.41 3.92 0.18
CA THR A 52 1.68 2.69 0.93
C THR A 52 2.55 1.74 0.12
N THR A 53 3.40 0.94 0.79
CA THR A 53 3.81 -0.35 0.23
C THR A 53 2.59 -1.27 0.28
N PRO A 54 2.15 -1.86 -0.83
CA PRO A 54 0.93 -2.65 -0.84
C PRO A 54 1.10 -3.94 -0.04
N GLN A 55 0.13 -4.24 0.81
CA GLN A 55 0.02 -5.52 1.52
C GLN A 55 -1.37 -6.10 1.31
N ASN A 56 -1.50 -7.40 1.54
CA ASN A 56 -2.74 -8.15 1.42
C ASN A 56 -3.72 -7.80 2.57
N VAL A 57 -4.27 -6.59 2.55
CA VAL A 57 -5.29 -6.10 3.50
C VAL A 57 -6.57 -5.73 2.76
N ALA A 58 -7.72 -6.06 3.33
CA ALA A 58 -9.02 -5.91 2.68
C ALA A 58 -9.29 -4.47 2.25
N VAL A 59 -9.06 -3.49 3.14
CA VAL A 59 -9.26 -2.06 2.83
C VAL A 59 -8.49 -1.60 1.58
N LEU A 60 -7.23 -2.04 1.41
CA LEU A 60 -6.44 -1.66 0.24
C LEU A 60 -7.01 -2.30 -1.03
N LYS A 61 -7.42 -3.56 -0.96
CA LYS A 61 -8.07 -4.25 -2.09
C LYS A 61 -9.36 -3.56 -2.51
N ASP A 62 -10.17 -3.13 -1.55
CA ASP A 62 -11.42 -2.44 -1.83
C ASP A 62 -11.18 -1.07 -2.47
N ILE A 63 -10.16 -0.34 -2.00
CA ILE A 63 -9.72 0.90 -2.64
C ILE A 63 -9.28 0.65 -4.08
N LEU A 64 -8.42 -0.33 -4.32
CA LEU A 64 -7.90 -0.64 -5.65
C LEU A 64 -8.99 -1.13 -6.62
N LYS A 65 -10.04 -1.79 -6.11
CA LYS A 65 -11.20 -2.24 -6.91
C LYS A 65 -12.22 -1.14 -7.18
N ASN A 66 -12.17 -0.03 -6.46
CA ASN A 66 -13.13 1.06 -6.64
C ASN A 66 -12.90 1.73 -8.02
N PRO A 67 -13.94 1.81 -8.89
CA PRO A 67 -13.81 2.41 -10.22
C PRO A 67 -13.31 3.86 -10.24
N SER A 68 -13.48 4.61 -9.15
CA SER A 68 -12.99 5.99 -9.04
C SER A 68 -11.52 6.10 -8.63
N THR A 69 -10.85 4.98 -8.33
CA THR A 69 -9.46 4.98 -7.89
C THR A 69 -8.52 5.05 -9.10
N VAL A 70 -7.63 6.04 -9.06
CA VAL A 70 -6.49 6.12 -9.98
C VAL A 70 -5.25 5.61 -9.25
N VAL A 71 -4.58 4.63 -9.84
CA VAL A 71 -3.41 3.99 -9.24
C VAL A 71 -2.16 4.45 -9.97
N THR A 72 -1.13 4.78 -9.18
CA THR A 72 0.23 4.95 -9.68
C THR A 72 1.14 4.00 -8.91
N HIS A 73 2.17 3.50 -9.56
CA HIS A 73 3.08 2.51 -9.03
C HIS A 73 4.51 2.86 -9.45
N ALA A 74 5.45 2.68 -8.52
CA ALA A 74 6.87 2.88 -8.78
C ALA A 74 7.69 1.85 -7.99
N PRO A 75 8.51 1.02 -8.65
CA PRO A 75 9.49 0.19 -7.95
C PRO A 75 10.63 1.07 -7.39
N THR A 76 11.41 0.55 -6.45
CA THR A 76 12.61 1.22 -5.92
C THR A 76 13.54 1.71 -7.03
N ASP A 77 13.64 0.92 -8.10
CA ASP A 77 14.54 1.23 -9.21
C ASP A 77 14.12 2.46 -10.05
N ALA A 78 12.85 2.86 -9.99
CA ALA A 78 12.39 4.08 -10.64
C ALA A 78 13.07 5.34 -10.05
N ASN A 79 13.57 5.25 -8.81
CA ASN A 79 14.31 6.31 -8.14
C ASN A 79 15.84 6.10 -8.18
N ARG A 80 16.36 5.21 -9.04
CA ARG A 80 17.78 4.84 -9.11
C ARG A 80 18.73 6.05 -9.18
N ALA A 81 18.36 7.08 -9.94
CA ALA A 81 19.17 8.29 -10.10
C ALA A 81 19.45 9.03 -8.78
N TYR A 82 18.63 8.79 -7.75
CA TYR A 82 18.71 9.43 -6.43
C TYR A 82 19.08 8.44 -5.31
N LEU A 83 19.40 7.19 -5.66
CA LEU A 83 19.79 6.14 -4.71
C LEU A 83 21.27 5.81 -4.86
N ALA A 84 21.93 5.52 -3.74
CA ALA A 84 23.31 5.05 -3.77
C ALA A 84 23.38 3.71 -4.52
N ALA A 85 24.32 3.59 -5.47
CA ALA A 85 24.49 2.34 -6.23
C ALA A 85 24.73 1.14 -5.30
N SER A 86 25.55 1.32 -4.26
CA SER A 86 25.83 0.29 -3.26
C SER A 86 24.59 -0.13 -2.46
N PHE A 87 23.65 0.79 -2.20
CA PHE A 87 22.37 0.44 -1.57
C PHE A 87 21.56 -0.47 -2.47
N LEU A 88 21.41 -0.11 -3.75
CA LEU A 88 20.68 -0.92 -4.73
C LEU A 88 21.28 -2.32 -4.89
N GLU A 89 22.60 -2.41 -5.00
CA GLU A 89 23.32 -3.69 -5.06
C GLU A 89 23.04 -4.55 -3.82
N GLN A 90 23.10 -3.96 -2.63
CA GLN A 90 22.88 -4.69 -1.38
C GLN A 90 21.43 -5.18 -1.23
N VAL A 91 20.44 -4.32 -1.49
CA VAL A 91 19.03 -4.73 -1.37
C VAL A 91 18.65 -5.74 -2.44
N GLN A 92 19.18 -5.60 -3.65
CA GLN A 92 18.96 -6.57 -4.71
C GLN A 92 19.61 -7.93 -4.40
N ALA A 93 20.85 -7.94 -3.91
CA ALA A 93 21.54 -9.17 -3.53
C ALA A 93 20.83 -9.90 -2.38
N ARG A 94 20.26 -9.15 -1.43
CA ARG A 94 19.62 -9.72 -0.24
C ARG A 94 18.17 -10.15 -0.45
N TYR A 95 17.40 -9.36 -1.19
CA TYR A 95 15.95 -9.54 -1.30
C TYR A 95 15.46 -9.79 -2.73
N GLY A 96 16.30 -9.64 -3.74
CA GLY A 96 15.96 -9.91 -5.13
C GLY A 96 15.43 -11.33 -5.33
N GLY A 97 14.36 -11.47 -6.11
CA GLY A 97 13.71 -12.76 -6.37
C GLY A 97 12.93 -13.36 -5.19
N THR A 98 12.91 -12.71 -4.02
CA THR A 98 12.10 -13.16 -2.87
C THR A 98 10.72 -12.51 -2.87
N ALA A 99 9.76 -13.10 -2.16
CA ALA A 99 8.45 -12.48 -1.94
C ALA A 99 8.56 -11.11 -1.23
N MET A 100 9.47 -11.00 -0.25
CA MET A 100 9.74 -9.72 0.42
C MET A 100 10.28 -8.67 -0.57
N GLY A 101 11.17 -9.05 -1.49
CA GLY A 101 11.65 -8.16 -2.53
C GLY A 101 10.58 -7.77 -3.54
N ALA A 102 9.69 -8.69 -3.92
CA ALA A 102 8.54 -8.39 -4.78
C ALA A 102 7.62 -7.34 -4.13
N GLN A 103 7.40 -7.42 -2.82
CA GLN A 103 6.61 -6.42 -2.10
C GLN A 103 7.38 -5.10 -1.88
N GLU A 104 8.56 -5.16 -1.25
CA GLU A 104 9.27 -3.96 -0.76
C GLU A 104 10.09 -3.26 -1.84
N LEU A 105 10.64 -4.00 -2.83
CA LEU A 105 11.44 -3.41 -3.91
C LEU A 105 10.60 -3.16 -5.16
N GLN A 106 9.71 -4.10 -5.50
CA GLN A 106 8.89 -4.00 -6.70
C GLN A 106 7.52 -3.40 -6.43
N GLY A 107 7.11 -3.17 -5.17
CA GLY A 107 5.81 -2.60 -4.85
C GLY A 107 4.64 -3.46 -5.32
N LEU A 108 4.80 -4.78 -5.38
CA LEU A 108 3.77 -5.69 -5.86
C LEU A 108 2.83 -6.11 -4.73
N LEU A 109 1.53 -6.05 -4.98
CA LEU A 109 0.53 -6.62 -4.09
C LEU A 109 0.53 -8.14 -4.26
N LEU A 110 1.14 -8.83 -3.30
CA LEU A 110 1.14 -10.30 -3.27
C LEU A 110 -0.14 -10.79 -2.60
N GLU A 111 -0.99 -11.48 -3.35
CA GLU A 111 -2.26 -12.02 -2.84
C GLU A 111 -2.14 -13.46 -2.31
N ASP A 112 -1.00 -14.12 -2.53
CA ASP A 112 -0.75 -15.50 -2.10
C ASP A 112 -0.92 -15.67 -0.59
N VAL A 113 -1.64 -16.72 -0.22
CA VAL A 113 -2.13 -16.97 1.14
C VAL A 113 -1.17 -17.88 1.90
N ALA A 114 -0.96 -17.59 3.19
CA ALA A 114 -0.27 -18.51 4.10
C ALA A 114 -0.98 -19.89 4.11
N GLY A 115 -0.30 -20.93 3.64
CA GLY A 115 -0.86 -22.29 3.50
C GLY A 115 -1.09 -22.74 2.05
N ALA A 116 -0.75 -21.93 1.05
CA ALA A 116 -0.76 -22.35 -0.34
C ALA A 116 0.21 -23.51 -0.58
N LEU A 117 -0.25 -24.55 -1.29
CA LEU A 117 0.57 -25.71 -1.69
C LEU A 117 1.73 -25.30 -2.62
N TRP A 118 1.57 -24.17 -3.32
CA TRP A 118 2.59 -23.56 -4.17
C TRP A 118 2.69 -22.08 -3.83
N THR A 119 3.91 -21.57 -3.79
CA THR A 119 4.17 -20.14 -3.61
C THR A 119 4.65 -19.57 -4.93
N THR A 120 4.41 -18.28 -5.18
CA THR A 120 4.98 -17.57 -6.34
C THR A 120 6.49 -17.83 -6.49
N ALA A 121 7.25 -17.85 -5.37
CA ALA A 121 8.68 -18.16 -5.40
C ALA A 121 8.99 -19.60 -5.87
N ALA A 122 8.19 -20.59 -5.46
CA ALA A 122 8.35 -21.97 -5.92
C ALA A 122 8.05 -22.11 -7.43
N LEU A 123 7.09 -21.33 -7.94
CA LEU A 123 6.77 -21.30 -9.37
C LEU A 123 7.87 -20.60 -10.19
N GLU A 124 8.38 -19.45 -9.72
CA GLU A 124 9.47 -18.74 -10.41
C GLU A 124 10.78 -19.53 -10.42
N ALA A 125 11.08 -20.29 -9.36
CA ALA A 125 12.26 -21.17 -9.33
C ALA A 125 12.16 -22.33 -10.34
N GLY A 126 10.95 -22.72 -10.75
CA GLY A 126 10.69 -23.80 -11.70
C GLY A 126 10.52 -23.35 -13.15
N ARG A 127 10.71 -22.06 -13.44
CA ARG A 127 10.47 -21.48 -14.76
C ARG A 127 11.68 -21.74 -15.69
N LEU A 128 11.44 -22.47 -16.78
CA LEU A 128 12.41 -22.78 -17.84
C LEU A 128 12.63 -21.61 -18.80
#